data_AF-A0ABD4EKC8-F1
#
_entry.id   AF-A0ABD4EKC8-F1
#
_cell.length_a   1.000
_cell.length_b   1.000
_cell.length_c   1.000
_cell.angle_alpha   90.00
_cell.angle_beta   90.00
_cell.angle_gamma   90.00
#
_symmetry.space_group_name_H-M   'P 1'
#
loop_
_entity.id
_entity.type
_entity.pdbx_description
1 polymer ?
#
loop_
_entity_poly.entity_id
_entity_poly.type
_entity_poly.pdbx_seq_one_letter_code
_entity_poly.pdbx_strand_id
1 'polypeptide(L)'
;MKKYALVFMIFLFGCASSVDEPPYEINNKQFYDTLDEQGNKLFAYVVSVKAKSREQININKKLTRSDVQRFAEQEHFEESSVLKLQLEDQAVEFLNKELAQRNYCADKHEINEVLWRDLSVQLRGRCL
;
A
#
# COMPACT_ATOMS: atom_id res chain seq x y z
N MET A 1 28.45 -19.57 -53.87
CA MET A 1 27.28 -20.25 -53.26
C MET A 1 27.69 -20.81 -51.90
N LYS A 2 27.22 -20.23 -50.79
CA LYS A 2 27.07 -20.94 -49.51
C LYS A 2 26.14 -20.14 -48.59
N LYS A 3 25.00 -20.77 -48.31
CA LYS A 3 23.91 -20.31 -47.45
C LYS A 3 24.27 -20.68 -46.01
N TYR A 4 24.35 -19.74 -45.08
CA TYR A 4 24.27 -20.00 -43.64
C TYR A 4 23.77 -18.70 -43.01
N ALA A 5 22.50 -18.62 -42.63
CA ALA A 5 21.88 -19.21 -41.45
C ALA A 5 21.44 -18.03 -40.61
N LEU A 6 20.20 -17.62 -40.88
CA LEU A 6 19.43 -16.63 -40.16
C LEU A 6 19.20 -17.19 -38.75
N VAL A 7 20.07 -16.84 -37.81
CA VAL A 7 19.91 -17.19 -36.39
C VAL A 7 19.18 -16.04 -35.72
N PHE A 8 17.86 -16.18 -35.73
CA PHE A 8 16.91 -15.42 -34.94
C PHE A 8 17.11 -15.86 -33.47
N MET A 9 17.82 -15.06 -32.66
CA MET A 9 17.92 -15.31 -31.22
C MET A 9 17.10 -14.26 -30.47
N ILE A 10 15.83 -14.59 -30.32
CA ILE A 10 14.87 -13.88 -29.48
C ILE A 10 15.27 -14.12 -28.03
N PHE A 11 15.81 -13.10 -27.36
CA PHE A 11 15.88 -13.06 -25.90
C PHE A 11 14.55 -12.51 -25.36
N LEU A 12 13.56 -13.39 -25.17
CA LEU A 12 12.39 -13.10 -24.36
C LEU A 12 12.76 -13.28 -22.88
N PHE A 13 13.37 -12.26 -22.27
CA PHE A 13 13.30 -12.09 -20.82
C PHE A 13 12.05 -11.30 -20.48
N GLY A 14 10.90 -11.95 -20.68
CA GLY A 14 9.65 -11.51 -20.05
C GLY A 14 9.57 -12.15 -18.68
N CYS A 15 10.11 -11.50 -17.65
CA CYS A 15 9.70 -11.80 -16.29
C CYS A 15 8.24 -11.36 -16.18
N ALA A 16 7.31 -12.28 -16.42
CA ALA A 16 5.94 -12.14 -15.95
C ALA A 16 5.98 -12.22 -14.42
N SER A 17 6.42 -11.14 -13.78
CA SER A 17 6.07 -10.91 -12.39
C SER A 17 4.57 -10.70 -12.44
N SER A 18 3.81 -11.75 -12.14
CA SER A 18 2.43 -11.55 -11.72
C SER A 18 2.53 -10.57 -10.57
N VAL A 19 2.12 -9.32 -10.84
CA VAL A 19 1.88 -8.35 -9.78
C VAL A 19 0.69 -8.94 -9.05
N ASP A 20 0.97 -9.81 -8.07
CA ASP A 20 -0.04 -10.31 -7.17
C ASP A 20 -0.72 -9.07 -6.61
N GLU A 21 -2.00 -8.90 -6.93
CA GLU A 21 -2.76 -7.75 -6.46
C GLU A 21 -2.63 -7.70 -4.94
N PRO A 22 -2.39 -6.53 -4.35
CA PRO A 22 -2.22 -6.42 -2.91
C PRO A 22 -3.44 -7.04 -2.22
N PRO A 23 -3.24 -7.84 -1.16
CA PRO A 23 -4.31 -8.59 -0.49
C PRO A 23 -5.28 -7.69 0.31
N TYR A 24 -5.25 -6.38 0.05
CA TYR A 24 -5.99 -5.35 0.75
C TYR A 24 -6.57 -4.31 -0.22
N GLU A 25 -7.65 -3.69 0.21
CA GLU A 25 -8.29 -2.56 -0.44
C GLU A 25 -8.24 -1.34 0.47
N ILE A 26 -8.00 -0.18 -0.12
CA ILE A 26 -8.03 1.08 0.63
C ILE A 26 -9.47 1.40 0.97
N ASN A 27 -9.76 1.40 2.26
CA ASN A 27 -11.08 1.65 2.79
C ASN A 27 -11.32 3.14 3.03
N ASN A 28 -10.31 3.87 3.53
CA ASN A 28 -10.46 5.29 3.86
C ASN A 28 -9.13 6.04 3.73
N LYS A 29 -9.21 7.32 3.33
CA LYS A 29 -8.13 8.29 3.29
C LYS A 29 -8.61 9.58 3.95
N GLN A 30 -7.90 10.06 4.97
CA GLN A 30 -8.25 11.28 5.70
C GLN A 30 -7.03 12.19 5.82
N PHE A 31 -7.22 13.47 5.53
CA PHE A 31 -6.21 14.50 5.71
C PHE A 31 -6.68 15.48 6.80
N TYR A 32 -5.81 15.71 7.77
CA TYR A 32 -5.98 16.66 8.85
C TYR A 32 -4.89 17.72 8.73
N ASP A 33 -5.28 18.98 8.76
CA ASP A 33 -4.37 20.11 8.92
C ASP A 33 -4.49 20.70 10.32
N THR A 34 -3.37 21.20 10.83
CA THR A 34 -3.36 22.00 12.06
C THR A 34 -2.18 22.97 12.01
N LEU A 35 -2.16 23.93 12.93
CA LEU A 35 -1.04 24.85 13.12
C LEU A 35 -0.42 24.58 14.47
N ASP A 36 0.90 24.63 14.56
CA ASP A 36 1.57 24.64 15.86
C ASP A 36 1.48 26.03 16.53
N GLU A 37 1.92 26.10 17.79
CA GLU A 37 1.98 27.33 18.58
C GLU A 37 2.86 28.44 17.95
N GLN A 38 3.71 28.09 16.98
CA GLN A 38 4.62 28.97 16.26
C GLN A 38 4.08 29.38 14.88
N GLY A 39 2.90 28.88 14.50
CA GLY A 39 2.26 29.12 13.20
C GLY A 39 2.74 28.22 12.07
N ASN A 40 3.53 27.19 12.34
CA ASN A 40 3.96 26.22 11.33
C ASN A 40 2.81 25.29 10.97
N LYS A 41 2.67 25.01 9.67
CA LYS A 41 1.67 24.09 9.13
C LYS A 41 2.03 22.64 9.43
N LEU A 42 1.18 21.98 10.20
CA LEU A 42 1.27 20.56 10.51
C LEU A 42 0.20 19.79 9.74
N PHE A 43 0.52 18.56 9.35
CA PHE A 43 -0.44 17.68 8.72
C PHE A 43 -0.43 16.28 9.36
N ALA A 44 -1.58 15.63 9.28
CA ALA A 44 -1.78 14.25 9.64
C ALA A 44 -2.56 13.57 8.53
N TYR A 45 -2.02 12.51 7.93
CA TYR A 45 -2.68 11.75 6.87
C TYR A 45 -2.87 10.31 7.29
N VAL A 46 -4.13 9.89 7.33
CA VAL A 46 -4.53 8.55 7.77
C VAL A 46 -4.98 7.76 6.55
N VAL A 47 -4.33 6.62 6.32
CA VAL A 47 -4.73 5.64 5.31
C VAL A 47 -5.15 4.38 6.03
N SER A 48 -6.40 3.97 5.82
CA SER A 48 -6.95 2.74 6.40
C SER A 48 -7.23 1.74 5.29
N VAL A 49 -6.78 0.51 5.48
CA VAL A 49 -7.05 -0.58 4.55
C VAL A 49 -7.94 -1.63 5.19
N LYS A 50 -8.61 -2.39 4.35
CA LYS A 50 -9.32 -3.61 4.71
C LYS A 50 -8.71 -4.73 3.92
N ALA A 51 -8.49 -5.89 4.54
CA ALA A 51 -8.18 -7.09 3.78
C ALA A 51 -9.28 -7.30 2.72
N LYS A 52 -8.89 -7.61 1.47
CA LYS A 52 -9.82 -7.94 0.39
C LYS A 52 -10.60 -9.16 0.80
N SER A 53 -11.77 -8.93 1.39
CA SER A 53 -12.72 -9.94 1.83
C SER A 53 -12.11 -11.03 2.74
N ARG A 54 -12.43 -10.96 4.04
CA ARG A 54 -12.82 -12.18 4.74
C ARG A 54 -13.98 -12.74 3.92
N GLU A 55 -13.71 -13.60 2.92
CA GLU A 55 -14.78 -14.33 2.25
C GLU A 55 -15.56 -14.96 3.39
N GLN A 56 -16.80 -14.51 3.61
CA GLN A 56 -17.62 -15.07 4.67
C GLN A 56 -17.70 -16.54 4.36
N ILE A 57 -16.92 -17.34 5.09
CA ILE A 57 -16.98 -18.79 4.96
C ILE A 57 -18.41 -19.12 5.27
N ASN A 58 -19.14 -19.52 4.24
CA ASN A 58 -20.44 -20.08 4.47
C ASN A 58 -20.15 -21.40 5.18
N ILE A 59 -20.29 -21.43 6.50
CA ILE A 59 -19.99 -22.59 7.36
C ILE A 59 -20.85 -23.80 6.92
N ASN A 60 -21.94 -23.54 6.19
CA ASN A 60 -22.80 -24.53 5.57
C ASN A 60 -22.21 -25.18 4.29
N LYS A 61 -21.14 -24.62 3.72
CA LYS A 61 -20.39 -25.20 2.60
C LYS A 61 -19.23 -26.02 3.16
N LYS A 62 -19.00 -27.20 2.60
CA LYS A 62 -17.86 -28.06 2.99
C LYS A 62 -16.55 -27.32 2.69
N LEU A 63 -15.87 -26.83 3.73
CA LEU A 63 -14.55 -26.21 3.59
C LEU A 63 -13.54 -27.23 3.06
N THR A 64 -12.73 -26.79 2.11
CA THR A 64 -11.56 -27.54 1.66
C THR A 64 -10.32 -27.16 2.47
N ARG A 65 -9.27 -28.00 2.45
CA ARG A 65 -8.00 -27.69 3.14
C ARG A 65 -7.36 -26.39 2.64
N SER A 66 -7.49 -26.10 1.34
CA SER A 66 -7.02 -24.85 0.75
C SER A 66 -7.78 -23.62 1.23
N ASP A 67 -9.08 -23.77 1.54
CA ASP A 67 -9.87 -22.68 2.10
C ASP A 67 -9.34 -22.35 3.50
N VAL A 68 -9.20 -23.36 4.37
CA VAL A 68 -8.68 -23.19 5.74
C VAL A 68 -7.29 -22.54 5.76
N GLN A 69 -6.41 -22.97 4.85
CA GLN A 69 -5.08 -22.38 4.73
C GLN A 69 -5.14 -20.89 4.33
N ARG A 70 -5.99 -20.53 3.36
CA ARG A 70 -6.20 -19.14 2.96
C ARG A 70 -6.72 -18.28 4.12
N PHE A 71 -7.60 -18.82 4.97
CA PHE A 71 -8.09 -18.13 6.16
C PHE A 71 -7.01 -17.90 7.21
N ALA A 72 -6.17 -18.90 7.46
CA ALA A 72 -5.03 -18.75 8.37
C ALA A 72 -4.05 -17.68 7.87
N GLU A 73 -3.74 -17.67 6.57
CA GLU A 73 -2.88 -16.65 5.95
C GLU A 73 -3.48 -15.23 6.06
N GLN A 74 -4.81 -15.10 6.02
CA GLN A 74 -5.51 -13.82 6.25
C GLN A 74 -5.43 -13.33 7.70
N GLU A 75 -5.45 -14.22 8.70
CA GLU A 75 -5.29 -13.82 10.12
C GLU A 75 -3.93 -13.16 10.38
N HIS A 76 -2.89 -13.60 9.65
CA HIS A 76 -1.55 -13.02 9.76
C HIS A 76 -1.34 -11.72 8.95
N PHE A 77 -2.38 -11.19 8.29
CA PHE A 77 -2.28 -9.96 7.52
C PHE A 77 -1.82 -8.76 8.38
N GLU A 78 -2.32 -8.65 9.61
CA GLU A 78 -1.96 -7.61 10.58
C GLU A 78 -0.50 -7.74 11.07
N GLU A 79 0.08 -8.93 10.98
CA GLU A 79 1.42 -9.25 11.49
C GLU A 79 2.51 -9.16 10.41
N SER A 80 2.12 -9.12 9.13
CA SER A 80 3.07 -9.10 8.01
C SER A 80 3.82 -7.77 7.93
N SER A 81 5.12 -7.80 8.23
CA SER A 81 6.00 -6.63 8.14
C SER A 81 6.15 -6.11 6.70
N VAL A 82 6.14 -7.01 5.72
CA VAL A 82 6.26 -6.65 4.30
C VAL A 82 5.05 -5.83 3.85
N LEU A 83 3.85 -6.23 4.27
CA LEU A 83 2.62 -5.52 3.92
C LEU A 83 2.54 -4.14 4.59
N LYS A 84 3.04 -4.02 5.83
CA LYS A 84 3.17 -2.72 6.51
C LYS A 84 4.08 -1.77 5.75
N LEU A 85 5.27 -2.22 5.37
CA LEU A 85 6.20 -1.41 4.59
C LEU A 85 5.58 -0.95 3.25
N GLN A 86 4.92 -1.85 2.54
CA GLN A 86 4.22 -1.50 1.28
C GLN A 86 3.12 -0.46 1.50
N LEU A 87 2.35 -0.59 2.57
CA LEU A 87 1.30 0.36 2.94
C LEU A 87 1.85 1.73 3.33
N GLU A 88 3.00 1.78 4.02
CA GLU A 88 3.72 3.02 4.32
C GLU A 88 4.13 3.73 3.03
N ASP A 89 4.82 3.03 2.12
CA ASP A 89 5.26 3.58 0.83
C ASP A 89 4.06 4.14 0.05
N GLN A 90 2.99 3.36 -0.01
CA GLN A 90 1.77 3.75 -0.70
C GLN A 90 1.06 4.93 -0.02
N ALA A 91 1.07 4.99 1.31
CA ALA A 91 0.50 6.10 2.07
C ALA A 91 1.27 7.40 1.82
N VAL A 92 2.60 7.33 1.70
CA VAL A 92 3.45 8.47 1.32
C VAL A 92 3.10 8.97 -0.07
N GLU A 93 2.90 8.08 -1.04
CA GLU A 93 2.47 8.49 -2.38
C GLU A 93 1.12 9.22 -2.37
N PHE A 94 0.15 8.73 -1.59
CA PHE A 94 -1.15 9.38 -1.47
C PHE A 94 -1.05 10.73 -0.77
N LEU A 95 -0.27 10.81 0.31
CA LEU A 95 0.00 12.06 1.00
C LEU A 95 0.61 13.10 0.04
N ASN A 96 1.61 12.72 -0.75
CA ASN A 96 2.26 13.60 -1.72
C ASN A 96 1.26 14.15 -2.75
N LYS A 97 0.38 13.28 -3.26
CA LYS A 97 -0.69 13.68 -4.19
C LYS A 97 -1.68 14.64 -3.52
N GLU A 98 -2.09 14.36 -2.28
CA GLU A 98 -3.03 15.18 -1.52
C GLU A 98 -2.44 16.57 -1.21
N LEU A 99 -1.18 16.63 -0.75
CA LEU A 99 -0.47 17.88 -0.46
C LEU A 99 -0.33 18.75 -1.71
N ALA A 100 0.02 18.14 -2.86
CA ALA A 100 0.12 18.84 -4.13
C ALA A 100 -1.24 19.35 -4.62
N GLN A 101 -2.31 18.54 -4.51
CA GLN A 101 -3.67 18.95 -4.89
C GLN A 101 -4.19 20.13 -4.06
N ARG A 102 -3.87 20.14 -2.76
CA ARG A 102 -4.27 21.21 -1.84
C ARG A 102 -3.35 22.42 -1.86
N ASN A 103 -2.18 22.32 -2.52
CA ASN A 103 -1.09 23.28 -2.43
C ASN A 103 -0.78 23.66 -0.96
N TYR A 104 -0.82 22.67 -0.06
CA TYR A 104 -0.79 22.90 1.38
C TYR A 104 0.61 23.32 1.86
N CYS A 105 1.64 22.60 1.38
CA CYS A 105 3.04 22.95 1.54
C CYS A 105 3.57 23.56 0.23
N ALA A 106 4.26 24.70 0.30
CA ALA A 106 4.71 25.43 -0.89
C ALA A 106 5.95 24.78 -1.55
N ASP A 107 6.89 24.28 -0.74
CA ASP A 107 8.16 23.73 -1.24
C ASP A 107 8.37 22.28 -0.80
N LYS A 108 8.61 22.07 0.50
CA LYS A 108 8.98 20.78 1.06
C LYS A 108 8.14 20.46 2.28
N HIS A 109 8.06 19.19 2.58
CA HIS A 109 7.42 18.69 3.78
C HIS A 109 8.28 17.59 4.38
N GLU A 110 8.19 17.44 5.69
CA GLU A 110 8.93 16.45 6.46
C GLU A 110 7.91 15.60 7.22
N ILE A 111 7.98 14.28 7.03
CA ILE A 111 7.20 13.32 7.83
C ILE A 111 8.04 13.02 9.07
N ASN A 112 7.54 13.46 10.22
CA ASN A 112 8.23 13.33 11.51
C ASN A 112 7.90 12.01 12.20
N GLU A 113 6.70 11.48 11.98
CA GLU A 113 6.20 10.32 12.72
C GLU A 113 5.29 9.46 11.84
N VAL A 114 5.48 8.14 11.91
CA VAL A 114 4.63 7.13 11.29
C VAL A 114 4.02 6.30 12.41
N LEU A 115 2.69 6.37 12.55
CA LEU A 115 1.94 5.66 13.59
C LEU A 115 1.09 4.57 12.97
N TRP A 116 1.16 3.38 13.56
CA TRP A 116 0.34 2.24 13.18
C TRP A 116 -0.73 1.97 14.22
N ARG A 117 -1.96 1.76 13.74
CA ARG A 117 -3.05 1.25 14.55
C ARG A 117 -3.89 0.30 13.72
N ASP A 118 -3.92 -0.97 14.11
CA ASP A 118 -4.62 -2.04 13.39
C ASP A 118 -4.19 -2.07 11.90
N LEU A 119 -5.13 -1.87 10.97
CA LEU A 119 -4.91 -1.79 9.53
C LEU A 119 -4.87 -0.35 9.00
N SER A 120 -4.50 0.59 9.86
CA SER A 120 -4.39 2.00 9.55
C SER A 120 -2.98 2.51 9.84
N VAL A 121 -2.44 3.24 8.87
CA VAL A 121 -1.19 3.99 9.01
C VAL A 121 -1.50 5.49 9.03
N GLN A 122 -0.89 6.20 9.96
CA GLN A 122 -1.00 7.64 10.10
C GLN A 122 0.39 8.28 9.92
N LEU A 123 0.53 9.10 8.89
CA LEU A 123 1.71 9.90 8.61
C LEU A 123 1.53 11.29 9.20
N ARG A 124 2.41 11.71 10.09
CA ARG A 124 2.41 13.06 10.68
C ARG A 124 3.64 13.81 10.27
N GLY A 125 3.48 15.09 10.01
CA GLY A 125 4.58 15.91 9.56
C GLY A 125 4.28 17.38 9.59
N ARG A 126 5.21 18.14 9.05
CA ARG A 126 5.14 19.59 8.93
C ARG A 126 5.59 20.04 7.54
N CYS A 127 5.06 21.15 7.09
CA CYS A 127 5.64 21.86 5.96
C CYS A 127 6.94 22.56 6.41
N LEU A 128 7.88 22.70 5.49
CA LEU A 128 9.12 23.46 5.65
C LEU A 128 9.01 24.83 4.97
#